data_AF-A0A8J6MJX5-F1
#
_entry.id   AF-A0A8J6MJX5-F1
#
_cell.length_a   1.000
_cell.length_b   1.000
_cell.length_c   1.000
_cell.angle_alpha   90.00
_cell.angle_beta   90.00
_cell.angle_gamma   90.00
#
_symmetry.space_group_name_H-M   'P 1'
#
loop_
_entity.id
_entity.type
_entity.pdbx_description
1 polymer ?
#
loop_
_entity_poly.entity_id
_entity_poly.type
_entity_poly.pdbx_seq_one_letter_code
_entity_poly.pdbx_strand_id
1 'polypeptide(L)'
;MTIDIREEGRRALEEEFFARLNFELKEKLLAEMSRREAIIELSRASGIANEKVLEILLDAQITPGTLQALSLVPLVRVAWADGVLEPAEQEAILKAAAAQGIDPNHAGYDALKSWLTEAPSDTLFNTWQNYVRELGMTMSKDAFAKVRVEILGRAETVAKAAGGFLGLGSKISAVEREELEKIDEAFEIFH
;
A
#
# COMPACT_ATOMS: atom_id res chain seq x y z
N MET A 1 -54.84 18.73 -34.42
CA MET A 1 -54.25 17.56 -33.74
C MET A 1 -52.92 18.05 -33.22
N THR A 2 -52.92 18.58 -31.99
CA THR A 2 -51.82 19.41 -31.43
C THR A 2 -51.39 18.89 -30.07
N ILE A 3 -51.49 17.57 -29.92
CA ILE A 3 -50.94 16.79 -28.82
C ILE A 3 -49.83 16.00 -29.51
N ASP A 4 -48.56 16.29 -29.20
CA ASP A 4 -47.60 15.26 -28.76
C ASP A 4 -46.15 15.73 -28.77
N ILE A 5 -45.74 16.74 -29.56
CA ILE A 5 -44.29 16.99 -29.75
C ILE A 5 -43.56 17.40 -28.44
N ARG A 6 -44.24 18.12 -27.53
CA ARG A 6 -43.69 18.49 -26.21
C ARG A 6 -43.80 17.37 -25.16
N GLU A 7 -44.76 16.47 -25.32
CA GLU A 7 -44.97 15.31 -24.43
C GLU A 7 -44.00 14.19 -24.79
N GLU A 8 -43.86 13.87 -26.08
CA GLU A 8 -42.84 12.95 -26.62
C GLU A 8 -41.43 13.41 -26.28
N GLY A 9 -41.11 14.70 -26.48
CA GLY A 9 -39.80 15.24 -26.10
C GLY A 9 -39.54 15.20 -24.58
N ARG A 10 -40.58 15.36 -23.76
CA ARG A 10 -40.49 15.21 -22.29
C ARG A 10 -40.29 13.75 -21.90
N ARG A 11 -41.03 12.81 -22.50
CA ARG A 11 -40.89 11.36 -22.26
C ARG A 11 -39.53 10.84 -22.70
N ALA A 12 -39.03 11.26 -23.86
CA ALA A 12 -37.70 10.88 -24.32
C ALA A 12 -36.60 11.38 -23.37
N LEU A 13 -36.72 12.62 -22.87
CA LEU A 13 -35.78 13.17 -21.89
C LEU A 13 -35.87 12.46 -20.52
N GLU A 14 -37.08 12.11 -20.09
CA GLU A 14 -37.31 11.31 -18.87
C GLU A 14 -36.72 9.91 -19.01
N GLU A 15 -36.95 9.23 -20.14
CA GLU A 15 -36.39 7.91 -20.44
C GLU A 15 -34.86 7.92 -20.49
N GLU A 16 -34.25 8.91 -21.15
CA GLU A 16 -32.79 9.08 -21.15
C GLU A 16 -32.24 9.35 -19.74
N PHE A 17 -32.93 10.17 -18.95
CA PHE A 17 -32.57 10.43 -17.56
C PHE A 17 -32.65 9.16 -16.70
N PHE A 18 -33.72 8.37 -16.84
CA PHE A 18 -33.87 7.10 -16.12
C PHE A 18 -32.86 6.05 -16.59
N ALA A 19 -32.56 5.97 -17.89
CA ALA A 19 -31.56 5.06 -18.44
C ALA A 19 -30.17 5.40 -17.90
N ARG A 20 -29.82 6.68 -17.85
CA ARG A 20 -28.57 7.17 -17.26
C ARG A 20 -28.50 6.87 -15.76
N LEU A 21 -29.56 7.15 -15.01
CA LEU A 21 -29.60 6.90 -13.57
C LEU A 21 -29.49 5.41 -13.26
N ASN A 22 -30.16 4.55 -14.03
CA ASN A 22 -30.07 3.10 -13.91
C ASN A 22 -28.66 2.59 -14.22
N PHE A 23 -28.01 3.16 -15.24
CA PHE A 23 -26.63 2.82 -15.57
C PHE A 23 -25.67 3.23 -14.46
N GLU A 24 -25.73 4.47 -13.98
CA GLU A 24 -24.90 4.97 -12.87
C GLU A 24 -25.11 4.16 -11.59
N LEU A 25 -26.35 3.81 -11.25
CA LEU A 25 -26.66 2.98 -10.09
C LEU A 25 -26.09 1.57 -10.23
N LYS A 26 -26.18 0.98 -11.42
CA LYS A 26 -25.63 -0.35 -11.71
C LYS A 26 -24.10 -0.37 -11.58
N GLU A 27 -23.42 0.62 -12.16
CA GLU A 27 -21.96 0.76 -12.06
C GLU A 27 -21.53 0.91 -10.59
N LYS A 28 -22.25 1.73 -9.81
CA LYS A 28 -21.98 1.89 -8.38
C LYS A 28 -22.14 0.58 -7.61
N LEU A 29 -23.21 -0.18 -7.87
CA LEU A 29 -23.43 -1.48 -7.24
C LEU A 29 -22.32 -2.48 -7.57
N LEU A 30 -21.89 -2.53 -8.84
CA LEU A 30 -20.79 -3.40 -9.27
C LEU A 30 -19.46 -3.02 -8.59
N ALA A 31 -19.17 -1.73 -8.49
CA ALA A 31 -17.97 -1.24 -7.80
C ALA A 31 -17.99 -1.57 -6.30
N GLU A 32 -19.13 -1.37 -5.63
CA GLU A 32 -19.28 -1.70 -4.20
C GLU A 32 -19.18 -3.21 -3.93
N MET A 33 -19.73 -4.06 -4.82
CA MET A 33 -19.60 -5.50 -4.74
C MET A 33 -18.15 -5.94 -4.92
N SER A 34 -17.47 -5.43 -5.95
CA SER A 34 -16.06 -5.73 -6.23
C SER A 34 -15.16 -5.30 -5.09
N ARG A 35 -15.40 -4.12 -4.49
CA ARG A 35 -14.66 -3.63 -3.33
C ARG A 35 -14.85 -4.55 -2.11
N ARG A 36 -16.08 -4.98 -1.83
CA ARG A 36 -16.37 -5.93 -0.74
C ARG A 36 -15.69 -7.28 -0.95
N GLU A 37 -15.73 -7.81 -2.16
CA GLU A 37 -15.07 -9.08 -2.50
C GLU A 37 -13.55 -8.98 -2.31
N ALA A 38 -12.96 -7.87 -2.75
CA ALA A 38 -11.54 -7.60 -2.53
C ALA A 38 -11.17 -7.51 -1.03
N ILE A 39 -12.02 -6.91 -0.17
CA ILE A 39 -11.82 -6.88 1.29
C ILE A 39 -11.84 -8.29 1.87
N ILE A 40 -12.80 -9.12 1.46
CA ILE A 40 -12.94 -10.51 1.97
C ILE A 40 -11.70 -11.34 1.59
N GLU A 41 -11.28 -11.28 0.33
CA GLU A 41 -10.12 -12.04 -0.13
C GLU A 41 -8.83 -11.50 0.52
N LEU A 42 -8.72 -10.19 0.73
CA LEU A 42 -7.58 -9.59 1.41
C LEU A 42 -7.54 -9.99 2.89
N SER A 43 -8.69 -10.04 3.57
CA SER A 43 -8.81 -10.56 4.93
C SER A 43 -8.30 -12.00 5.00
N ARG A 44 -8.74 -12.87 4.08
CA ARG A 44 -8.31 -14.27 4.03
C ARG A 44 -6.80 -14.40 3.77
N ALA A 45 -6.26 -13.62 2.84
CA ALA A 45 -4.85 -13.70 2.46
C ALA A 45 -3.91 -13.10 3.53
N SER A 46 -4.33 -12.03 4.22
CA SER A 46 -3.52 -11.32 5.21
C SER A 46 -3.73 -11.79 6.64
N GLY A 47 -4.84 -12.47 6.94
CA GLY A 47 -5.26 -12.82 8.30
C GLY A 47 -5.84 -11.64 9.10
N ILE A 48 -5.93 -10.45 8.50
CA ILE A 48 -6.45 -9.26 9.16
C ILE A 48 -7.99 -9.33 9.22
N ALA A 49 -8.55 -9.20 10.42
CA ALA A 49 -10.01 -9.13 10.63
C ALA A 49 -10.56 -7.69 10.63
N ASN A 50 -9.70 -6.68 10.78
CA ASN A 50 -10.10 -5.28 10.86
C ASN A 50 -10.43 -4.71 9.47
N GLU A 51 -11.72 -4.51 9.19
CA GLU A 51 -12.21 -4.01 7.90
C GLU A 51 -11.61 -2.64 7.50
N LYS A 52 -11.44 -1.71 8.45
CA LYS A 52 -10.85 -0.39 8.14
C LYS A 52 -9.39 -0.51 7.68
N VAL A 53 -8.63 -1.43 8.27
CA VAL A 53 -7.25 -1.71 7.87
C VAL A 53 -7.23 -2.26 6.43
N LEU A 54 -8.14 -3.20 6.14
CA LEU A 54 -8.28 -3.78 4.80
C LEU A 54 -8.68 -2.74 3.73
N GLU A 55 -9.55 -1.79 4.06
CA GLU A 55 -9.93 -0.70 3.17
C GLU A 55 -8.73 0.21 2.84
N ILE A 56 -7.94 0.60 3.84
CA ILE A 56 -6.73 1.41 3.64
C ILE A 56 -5.72 0.69 2.75
N LEU A 57 -5.57 -0.62 2.95
CA LEU A 57 -4.70 -1.46 2.13
C LEU A 57 -5.17 -1.45 0.66
N LEU A 58 -6.47 -1.64 0.41
CA LEU A 58 -7.00 -1.58 -0.96
C LEU A 58 -6.82 -0.21 -1.61
N ASP A 59 -7.02 0.87 -0.86
CA ASP A 59 -6.82 2.24 -1.34
C ASP A 59 -5.34 2.53 -1.64
N ALA A 60 -4.41 1.79 -1.04
CA ALA A 60 -2.98 1.77 -1.35
C ALA A 60 -2.59 0.73 -2.43
N GLN A 61 -3.57 0.21 -3.19
CA GLN A 61 -3.39 -0.82 -4.23
C GLN A 61 -2.82 -2.15 -3.69
N ILE A 62 -2.97 -2.40 -2.39
CA ILE A 62 -2.67 -3.69 -1.76
C ILE A 62 -3.89 -4.59 -1.86
N THR A 63 -3.74 -5.65 -2.62
CA THR A 63 -4.70 -6.71 -2.90
C THR A 63 -4.09 -8.05 -2.46
N PRO A 64 -4.85 -9.15 -2.43
CA PRO A 64 -4.29 -10.46 -2.12
C PRO A 64 -3.06 -10.82 -2.97
N GLY A 65 -3.07 -10.49 -4.26
CA GLY A 65 -1.96 -10.73 -5.19
C GLY A 65 -0.80 -9.76 -5.07
N THR A 66 -0.96 -8.64 -4.33
CA THR A 66 0.08 -7.63 -4.13
C THR A 66 0.49 -7.50 -2.66
N LEU A 67 0.04 -8.39 -1.79
CA LEU A 67 0.34 -8.39 -0.35
C LEU A 67 1.85 -8.42 -0.06
N GLN A 68 2.64 -9.07 -0.93
CA GLN A 68 4.10 -9.06 -0.85
C GLN A 68 4.70 -7.66 -0.92
N ALA A 69 4.05 -6.69 -1.58
CA ALA A 69 4.52 -5.31 -1.61
C ALA A 69 4.51 -4.65 -0.23
N LEU A 70 3.76 -5.17 0.75
CA LEU A 70 3.80 -4.68 2.13
C LEU A 70 5.18 -4.80 2.79
N SER A 71 6.02 -5.76 2.38
CA SER A 71 7.39 -5.83 2.92
C SER A 71 8.30 -4.72 2.41
N LEU A 72 7.88 -3.96 1.39
CA LEU A 72 8.61 -2.81 0.86
C LEU A 72 8.22 -1.49 1.53
N VAL A 73 7.06 -1.42 2.18
CA VAL A 73 6.58 -0.19 2.87
C VAL A 73 7.62 0.37 3.86
N PRO A 74 8.28 -0.45 4.71
CA PRO A 74 9.32 0.04 5.63
C PRO A 74 10.54 0.61 4.90
N LEU A 75 10.94 -0.01 3.79
CA LEU A 75 12.11 0.43 3.00
C LEU A 75 11.85 1.80 2.38
N VAL A 76 10.66 1.95 1.78
CA VAL A 76 10.22 3.21 1.18
C VAL A 76 10.05 4.29 2.25
N ARG A 77 9.52 3.94 3.43
CA ARG A 77 9.36 4.86 4.55
C ARG A 77 10.69 5.46 4.99
N VAL A 78 11.71 4.62 5.14
CA VAL A 78 13.06 5.06 5.53
C VAL A 78 13.70 5.93 4.46
N ALA A 79 13.55 5.58 3.19
CA ALA A 79 14.12 6.37 2.08
C ALA A 79 13.44 7.74 1.88
N TRP A 80 12.20 7.91 2.33
CA TRP A 80 11.52 9.21 2.33
C TRP A 80 11.67 9.98 3.65
N ALA A 81 12.46 9.50 4.61
CA ALA A 81 12.49 10.04 5.98
C ALA A 81 12.90 11.52 6.06
N ASP A 82 13.77 11.97 5.17
CA ASP A 82 14.20 13.38 5.07
C ASP A 82 13.40 14.20 4.05
N GLY A 83 12.39 13.58 3.42
CA GLY A 83 11.54 14.17 2.39
C GLY A 83 12.09 14.11 0.97
N VAL A 84 13.25 13.48 0.74
CA VAL A 84 13.86 13.36 -0.60
C VAL A 84 14.33 11.93 -0.83
N LEU A 85 13.70 11.24 -1.79
CA LEU A 85 14.19 9.94 -2.23
C LEU A 85 15.43 10.10 -3.13
N GLU A 86 16.58 9.59 -2.70
CA GLU A 86 17.79 9.62 -3.51
C GLU A 86 17.80 8.53 -4.61
N PRO A 87 18.44 8.77 -5.78
CA PRO A 87 18.51 7.76 -6.84
C PRO A 87 19.13 6.43 -6.41
N ALA A 88 20.12 6.46 -5.51
CA ALA A 88 20.76 5.26 -5.00
C ALA A 88 19.84 4.44 -4.08
N GLU A 89 19.00 5.11 -3.27
CA GLU A 89 17.99 4.47 -2.44
C GLU A 89 16.87 3.89 -3.28
N GLN A 90 16.41 4.64 -4.30
CA GLN A 90 15.44 4.15 -5.27
C GLN A 90 15.94 2.86 -5.93
N GLU A 91 17.21 2.83 -6.38
CA GLU A 91 17.81 1.63 -6.96
C GLU A 91 17.90 0.48 -5.94
N ALA A 92 18.26 0.77 -4.69
CA ALA A 92 18.32 -0.22 -3.62
C ALA A 92 16.93 -0.84 -3.32
N ILE A 93 15.87 -0.02 -3.31
CA ILE A 93 14.50 -0.48 -3.13
C ILE A 93 14.08 -1.37 -4.31
N LEU A 94 14.37 -0.97 -5.55
CA LEU A 94 14.05 -1.78 -6.74
C LEU A 94 14.78 -3.13 -6.73
N LYS A 95 16.04 -3.16 -6.29
CA LYS A 95 16.80 -4.41 -6.10
C LYS A 95 16.19 -5.29 -5.01
N ALA A 96 15.79 -4.70 -3.88
CA ALA A 96 15.11 -5.43 -2.82
C ALA A 96 13.77 -6.02 -3.29
N ALA A 97 12.99 -5.25 -4.06
CA ALA A 97 11.74 -5.69 -4.66
C ALA A 97 11.95 -6.89 -5.62
N ALA A 98 12.91 -6.78 -6.53
CA ALA A 98 13.24 -7.86 -7.46
C ALA A 98 13.69 -9.14 -6.74
N ALA A 99 14.46 -9.01 -5.65
CA ALA A 99 14.86 -10.15 -4.82
C ALA A 99 13.69 -10.86 -4.12
N GLN A 100 12.55 -10.17 -3.97
CA GLN A 100 11.30 -10.73 -3.46
C GLN A 100 10.34 -11.18 -4.57
N GLY A 101 10.75 -11.16 -5.84
CA GLY A 101 9.89 -11.52 -6.98
C GLY A 101 8.93 -10.41 -7.42
N ILE A 102 9.11 -9.19 -6.90
CA ILE A 102 8.34 -8.01 -7.32
C ILE A 102 9.13 -7.32 -8.44
N ASP A 103 8.97 -7.83 -9.66
CA ASP A 103 9.55 -7.30 -10.89
C ASP A 103 8.49 -6.58 -11.75
N PRO A 104 8.83 -5.92 -12.88
CA PRO A 104 7.87 -5.19 -13.70
C PRO A 104 6.65 -5.98 -14.20
N ASN A 105 6.66 -7.31 -14.17
CA ASN A 105 5.53 -8.17 -14.52
C ASN A 105 4.66 -8.55 -13.31
N HIS A 106 5.10 -8.21 -12.10
CA HIS A 106 4.38 -8.48 -10.86
C HIS A 106 3.35 -7.39 -10.58
N ALA A 107 2.13 -7.77 -10.16
CA ALA A 107 1.04 -6.84 -9.88
C ALA A 107 1.38 -5.77 -8.82
N GLY A 108 2.28 -6.09 -7.88
CA GLY A 108 2.74 -5.17 -6.82
C GLY A 108 3.75 -4.12 -7.29
N TYR A 109 4.27 -4.22 -8.52
CA TYR A 109 5.28 -3.29 -9.04
C TYR A 109 4.70 -1.89 -9.34
N ASP A 110 3.42 -1.81 -9.71
CA ASP A 110 2.76 -0.52 -9.95
C ASP A 110 2.57 0.27 -8.65
N ALA A 111 2.18 -0.40 -7.55
CA ALA A 111 2.14 0.21 -6.23
C ALA A 111 3.52 0.73 -5.81
N LEU A 112 4.56 -0.08 -6.01
CA LEU A 112 5.94 0.32 -5.73
C LEU A 112 6.34 1.57 -6.54
N LYS A 113 6.10 1.60 -7.86
CA LYS A 113 6.40 2.78 -8.69
C LYS A 113 5.71 4.04 -8.18
N SER A 114 4.45 3.92 -7.76
CA SER A 114 3.72 5.03 -7.15
C SER A 114 4.44 5.55 -5.92
N TRP A 115 4.87 4.66 -5.01
CA TRP A 115 5.56 5.06 -3.79
C TRP A 115 6.98 5.59 -4.00
N LEU A 116 7.64 5.20 -5.09
CA LEU A 116 8.93 5.76 -5.50
C LEU A 116 8.78 7.14 -6.16
N THR A 117 7.58 7.50 -6.61
CA THR A 117 7.29 8.79 -7.24
C THR A 117 6.79 9.80 -6.22
N GLU A 118 5.96 9.34 -5.29
CA GLU A 118 5.39 10.15 -4.21
C GLU A 118 5.45 9.37 -2.90
N ALA A 119 5.86 10.04 -1.82
CA ALA A 119 5.94 9.43 -0.51
C ALA A 119 4.59 8.81 -0.11
N PRO A 120 4.56 7.55 0.34
CA PRO A 120 3.33 6.95 0.82
C PRO A 120 2.82 7.67 2.06
N SER A 121 1.49 7.76 2.21
CA SER A 121 0.87 8.41 3.36
C SER A 121 1.28 7.76 4.69
N ASP A 122 1.32 8.55 5.77
CA ASP A 122 1.51 8.03 7.14
C ASP A 122 0.49 6.95 7.50
N THR A 123 -0.73 7.06 6.96
CA THR A 123 -1.78 6.05 7.12
C THR A 123 -1.34 4.68 6.63
N LEU A 124 -0.62 4.60 5.50
CA LEU A 124 -0.12 3.31 4.98
C LEU A 124 0.93 2.72 5.94
N PHE A 125 1.85 3.53 6.47
CA PHE A 125 2.86 3.05 7.41
C PHE A 125 2.22 2.57 8.72
N ASN A 126 1.29 3.34 9.30
CA ASN A 126 0.54 2.93 10.49
C ASN A 126 -0.24 1.63 10.26
N THR A 127 -0.81 1.46 9.06
CA THR A 127 -1.52 0.25 8.65
C THR A 127 -0.58 -0.94 8.56
N TRP A 128 0.62 -0.75 7.99
CA TRP A 128 1.68 -1.76 7.98
C TRP A 128 2.11 -2.15 9.41
N GLN A 129 2.29 -1.19 10.32
CA GLN A 129 2.62 -1.51 11.71
C GLN A 129 1.54 -2.37 12.39
N ASN A 130 0.26 -2.07 12.15
CA ASN A 130 -0.84 -2.88 12.66
C ASN A 130 -0.84 -4.29 12.05
N TYR A 131 -0.62 -4.40 10.74
CA TYR A 131 -0.49 -5.70 10.08
C TYR A 131 0.64 -6.55 10.68
N VAL A 132 1.81 -5.97 10.92
CA VAL A 132 2.96 -6.66 11.52
C VAL A 132 2.63 -7.17 12.93
N ARG A 133 1.94 -6.36 13.74
CA ARG A 133 1.51 -6.75 15.09
C ARG A 133 0.53 -7.93 15.04
N GLU A 134 -0.47 -7.87 14.18
CA GLU A 134 -1.44 -8.97 13.97
C GLU A 134 -0.72 -10.24 13.46
N LEU A 135 0.19 -10.09 12.51
CA LEU A 135 1.01 -11.20 12.00
C LEU A 135 1.81 -11.86 13.13
N GLY A 136 2.39 -11.07 14.03
CA GLY A 136 3.12 -11.55 15.21
C GLY A 136 2.27 -12.40 16.15
N MET A 137 0.96 -12.17 16.24
CA MET A 137 0.04 -13.01 17.03
C MET A 137 -0.22 -14.39 16.41
N THR A 138 0.00 -14.54 15.10
CA THR A 138 -0.24 -15.79 14.36
C THR A 138 1.01 -16.67 14.21
N MET A 139 2.19 -16.13 14.53
CA MET A 139 3.48 -16.77 14.31
C MET A 139 4.15 -17.17 15.62
N SER A 140 5.08 -18.12 15.54
CA SER A 140 6.01 -18.35 16.66
C SER A 140 6.97 -17.17 16.83
N LYS A 141 7.42 -16.92 18.06
CA LYS A 141 8.40 -15.86 18.37
C LYS A 141 9.66 -15.94 17.51
N ASP A 142 10.19 -17.15 17.29
CA ASP A 142 11.40 -17.36 16.48
C ASP A 142 11.17 -17.03 15.00
N ALA A 143 10.01 -17.40 14.45
CA ALA A 143 9.67 -17.08 13.07
C ALA A 143 9.45 -15.57 12.89
N PHE A 144 8.77 -14.93 13.84
CA PHE A 144 8.53 -13.49 13.80
C PHE A 144 9.83 -12.68 13.96
N ALA A 145 10.75 -13.13 14.82
CA ALA A 145 12.07 -12.53 14.97
C ALA A 145 12.90 -12.58 13.66
N LYS A 146 12.76 -13.65 12.86
CA LYS A 146 13.40 -13.72 11.54
C LYS A 146 12.82 -12.69 10.56
N VAL A 147 11.50 -12.51 10.55
CA VAL A 147 10.83 -11.49 9.73
C VAL A 147 11.31 -10.09 10.13
N ARG A 148 11.39 -9.81 11.43
CA ARG A 148 11.96 -8.55 11.97
C ARG A 148 13.37 -8.28 11.43
N VAL A 149 14.28 -9.25 11.59
CA VAL A 149 15.68 -9.12 11.15
C VAL A 149 15.77 -8.89 9.64
N GLU A 150 14.96 -9.60 8.85
CA GLU A 150 14.95 -9.47 7.40
C GLU A 150 14.46 -8.10 6.93
N ILE A 151 13.38 -7.58 7.53
CA ILE A 151 12.82 -6.27 7.19
C ILE A 151 13.77 -5.14 7.61
N LEU A 152 14.25 -5.15 8.86
CA LEU A 152 15.20 -4.14 9.35
C LEU A 152 16.50 -4.14 8.55
N GLY A 153 17.07 -5.32 8.27
CA GLY A 153 18.30 -5.43 7.49
C GLY A 153 18.17 -4.85 6.07
N ARG A 154 17.01 -5.03 5.44
CA ARG A 154 16.73 -4.41 4.13
C ARG A 154 16.54 -2.90 4.23
N ALA A 155 15.77 -2.42 5.20
CA ALA A 155 15.56 -0.99 5.41
C ALA A 155 16.87 -0.25 5.70
N GLU A 156 17.75 -0.84 6.52
CA GLU A 156 19.11 -0.33 6.74
C GLU A 156 19.96 -0.31 5.47
N THR A 157 19.83 -1.32 4.62
CA THR A 157 20.57 -1.39 3.35
C THR A 157 20.15 -0.26 2.42
N VAL A 158 18.86 0.07 2.40
CA VAL A 158 18.31 1.21 1.64
C VAL A 158 18.88 2.52 2.19
N ALA A 159 18.76 2.79 3.50
CA ALA A 159 19.30 4.00 4.11
C ALA A 159 20.82 4.19 3.87
N LYS A 160 21.57 3.08 3.84
CA LYS A 160 23.02 3.12 3.57
C LYS A 160 23.35 3.36 2.09
N ALA A 161 22.40 3.22 1.17
CA ALA A 161 22.64 3.33 -0.27
C ALA A 161 22.89 4.76 -0.72
N ALA A 162 22.19 5.74 -0.14
CA ALA A 162 22.39 7.17 -0.35
C ALA A 162 23.74 7.68 0.17
N GLY A 163 24.17 7.17 1.33
CA GLY A 163 25.53 7.41 1.83
C GLY A 163 25.93 8.88 1.91
N GLY A 164 25.03 9.76 2.37
CA GLY A 164 25.31 11.15 2.73
C GLY A 164 25.71 12.06 1.56
N PHE A 165 24.80 12.96 1.18
CA PHE A 165 24.90 13.92 0.07
C PHE A 165 26.15 14.83 -0.01
N LEU A 166 27.15 14.72 0.89
CA LEU A 166 28.38 15.54 0.87
C LEU A 166 29.67 14.80 1.29
N GLY A 167 29.79 13.48 1.07
CA GLY A 167 31.08 12.79 1.20
C GLY A 167 31.76 12.84 2.58
N LEU A 168 31.00 13.13 3.65
CA LEU A 168 31.53 13.29 5.02
C LEU A 168 31.06 12.22 6.02
N GLY A 169 30.39 11.16 5.58
CA GLY A 169 30.19 10.01 6.45
C GLY A 169 29.23 8.96 5.89
N SER A 170 29.62 7.70 6.02
CA SER A 170 28.81 6.50 5.72
C SER A 170 27.70 6.26 6.77
N LYS A 171 27.01 7.32 7.21
CA LYS A 171 26.07 7.25 8.33
C LYS A 171 24.66 7.49 7.87
N ILE A 172 23.79 6.54 8.19
CA ILE A 172 22.34 6.71 8.29
C ILE A 172 22.05 8.01 9.05
N SER A 173 21.19 8.87 8.49
CA SER A 173 20.84 10.16 9.09
C SER A 173 20.13 9.99 10.44
N ALA A 174 19.90 11.09 11.16
CA ALA A 174 19.13 11.03 12.42
C ALA A 174 17.66 10.66 12.17
N VAL A 175 17.07 11.19 11.09
CA VAL A 175 15.66 10.97 10.73
C VAL A 175 15.42 9.57 10.16
N GLU A 176 16.31 9.04 9.32
CA GLU A 176 16.24 7.63 8.88
C GLU A 176 16.34 6.66 10.05
N ARG A 177 17.19 6.98 11.04
CA ARG A 177 17.32 6.15 12.25
C ARG A 177 16.06 6.15 13.08
N GLU A 178 15.39 7.29 13.21
CA GLU A 178 14.09 7.37 13.88
C GLU A 178 13.04 6.51 13.17
N GLU A 179 13.02 6.49 11.84
CA GLU A 179 12.11 5.63 11.08
C GLU A 179 12.46 4.13 11.22
N LEU A 180 13.74 3.78 11.28
CA LEU A 180 14.18 2.41 11.61
C LEU A 180 13.76 1.97 13.01
N GLU A 181 13.83 2.86 14.00
CA GLU A 181 13.34 2.61 15.36
C GLU A 181 11.81 2.38 15.37
N LYS A 182 11.03 3.21 14.66
CA LYS A 182 9.56 3.01 14.51
C LYS A 182 9.20 1.70 13.82
N ILE A 183 10.02 1.25 12.86
CA ILE A 183 9.89 -0.06 12.22
C ILE A 183 10.15 -1.16 13.24
N ASP A 184 11.20 -1.02 14.05
CA ASP A 184 11.58 -1.99 15.06
C ASP A 184 10.48 -2.15 16.15
N GLU A 185 9.98 -1.03 16.67
CA GLU A 185 8.88 -0.97 17.63
C GLU A 185 7.61 -1.69 17.16
N ALA A 186 7.38 -1.78 15.84
CA ALA A 186 6.24 -2.54 15.29
C ALA A 186 6.35 -4.06 15.55
N PHE A 187 7.57 -4.57 15.76
CA PHE A 187 7.83 -5.97 16.08
C PHE A 187 7.93 -6.24 17.59
N GLU A 188 7.90 -5.21 18.43
CA GLU A 188 7.79 -5.38 19.88
C GLU A 188 6.36 -5.78 20.22
N ILE A 189 6.09 -7.09 20.28
CA ILE A 189 4.79 -7.58 20.73
C ILE A 189 4.72 -7.39 22.24
N PHE A 190 3.86 -6.47 22.69
CA PHE A 190 3.42 -6.41 24.08
C PHE A 190 2.62 -7.68 24.38
N HIS A 191 3.23 -8.64 25.07
CA HIS A 191 2.54 -9.76 25.71
C HIS A 191 2.25 -9.42 27.16
#